data_AF-Q01ZF0-F1
#
_entry.id   AF-Q01ZF0-F1
#
_cell.length_a   1.000
_cell.length_b   1.000
_cell.length_c   1.000
_cell.angle_alpha   90.00
_cell.angle_beta   90.00
_cell.angle_gamma   90.00
#
_symmetry.space_group_name_H-M   'P 1'
#
loop_
_entity.id
_entity.type
_entity.pdbx_description
1 polymer ?
#
loop_
_entity_poly.entity_id
_entity_poly.type
_entity_poly.pdbx_seq_one_letter_code
_entity_poly.pdbx_strand_id
1 'polypeptide(L)'
;MFDGPETLEEQFEGDGTVQKVKSAVSDAAEKAQQKAGQAGRAVQDKIDENRGAAADKLQSVAATLQEKADSLPGGEKVASLAHNAADKVEATAQYVREHDVQGMMADLETLVRRHPAQSLAAAAAVGFLLGRALRSDDWS
;
A
#
# COMPACT_ATOMS: atom_id res chain seq x y z
N MET A 1 10.10 40.04 45.78
CA MET A 1 10.07 40.16 44.31
C MET A 1 10.91 39.03 43.73
N PHE A 2 10.30 37.88 43.46
CA PHE A 2 10.80 36.85 42.55
C PHE A 2 9.57 36.01 42.19
N ASP A 3 8.87 36.50 41.17
CA ASP A 3 7.76 35.83 40.50
C ASP A 3 8.42 34.78 39.59
N GLY A 4 8.24 33.49 39.94
CA GLY A 4 8.76 32.37 39.15
C GLY A 4 7.93 32.18 37.88
N PRO A 5 8.53 31.69 36.78
CA PRO A 5 7.97 31.80 35.45
C PRO A 5 6.63 31.06 35.33
N GLU A 6 5.58 31.79 34.95
CA GLU A 6 4.41 31.22 34.31
C GLU A 6 4.89 30.40 33.10
N THR A 7 4.87 29.07 33.26
CA THR A 7 5.06 28.17 32.14
C THR A 7 3.85 28.34 31.23
N LEU A 8 4.11 29.09 30.18
CA LEU A 8 3.21 29.42 29.09
C LEU A 8 2.50 28.18 28.55
N GLU A 9 1.23 28.42 28.29
CA GLU A 9 0.27 27.65 27.53
C GLU A 9 0.87 27.05 26.24
N GLU A 10 1.09 25.73 26.20
CA GLU A 10 1.09 24.96 24.95
C GLU A 10 -0.26 24.24 24.79
N GLN A 11 -1.33 25.04 24.77
CA GLN A 11 -2.68 24.54 24.52
C GLN A 11 -2.88 24.25 23.02
N PHE A 12 -2.95 22.97 22.69
CA PHE A 12 -3.92 22.37 21.75
C PHE A 12 -4.16 23.08 20.39
N GLU A 13 -3.12 23.37 19.60
CA GLU A 13 -3.31 23.62 18.15
C GLU A 13 -3.45 22.31 17.32
N GLY A 14 -3.33 21.15 17.99
CA GLY A 14 -3.49 19.84 17.39
C GLY A 14 -4.94 19.34 17.24
N ASP A 15 -5.88 19.84 18.07
CA ASP A 15 -7.25 19.30 18.11
C ASP A 15 -8.00 19.58 16.80
N GLY A 16 -7.95 20.82 16.31
CA GLY A 16 -8.63 21.21 15.07
C GLY A 16 -8.10 20.50 13.81
N THR A 17 -6.81 20.18 13.78
CA THR A 17 -6.20 19.49 12.63
C THR A 17 -6.51 17.99 12.64
N VAL A 18 -6.42 17.34 13.81
CA VAL A 18 -6.81 15.93 13.96
C VAL A 18 -8.29 15.74 13.69
N GLN A 19 -9.15 16.67 14.13
CA GLN A 19 -10.59 16.60 13.93
C GLN A 19 -10.97 16.78 12.45
N LYS A 20 -10.31 17.70 11.73
CA LYS A 20 -10.46 17.85 10.26
C LYS A 20 -10.04 16.59 9.50
N VAL A 21 -8.89 16.00 9.86
CA VAL A 21 -8.41 14.76 9.25
C VAL A 21 -9.40 13.63 9.52
N LYS A 22 -9.92 13.51 10.74
CA LYS A 22 -10.91 12.48 11.10
C LYS A 22 -12.19 12.63 10.27
N SER A 23 -12.72 13.84 10.12
CA SER A 23 -13.89 14.08 9.28
C SER A 23 -13.63 13.74 7.82
N ALA A 24 -12.52 14.22 7.25
CA ALA A 24 -12.16 13.92 5.86
C ALA A 24 -12.00 12.41 5.59
N VAL A 25 -11.43 11.67 6.55
CA VAL A 25 -11.32 10.21 6.48
C VAL A 25 -12.70 9.55 6.55
N SER A 26 -13.60 10.01 7.43
CA SER A 26 -14.97 9.49 7.51
C SER A 26 -15.74 9.71 6.20
N ASP A 27 -15.73 10.94 5.67
CA ASP A 27 -16.37 11.29 4.39
C ASP A 27 -15.83 10.43 3.22
N ALA A 28 -14.52 10.22 3.18
CA ALA A 28 -13.88 9.39 2.17
C ALA A 28 -14.27 7.91 2.34
N ALA A 29 -14.33 7.41 3.57
CA ALA A 29 -14.72 6.03 3.87
C ALA A 29 -16.17 5.75 3.46
N GLU A 30 -17.10 6.66 3.75
CA GLU A 30 -18.52 6.52 3.35
C GLU A 30 -18.67 6.46 1.83
N LYS A 31 -17.99 7.37 1.11
CA LYS A 31 -17.99 7.37 -0.37
C LYS A 31 -17.35 6.11 -0.94
N ALA A 32 -16.27 5.63 -0.34
CA ALA A 32 -15.60 4.41 -0.75
C ALA A 32 -16.51 3.19 -0.57
N GLN A 33 -17.19 3.07 0.57
CA GLN A 33 -18.13 1.97 0.86
C GLN A 33 -19.28 1.93 -0.16
N GLN A 34 -19.85 3.08 -0.50
CA GLN A 34 -20.95 3.18 -1.46
C GLN A 34 -20.53 2.77 -2.88
N LYS A 35 -19.30 3.13 -3.30
CA LYS A 35 -18.74 2.78 -4.62
C LYS A 35 -18.28 1.32 -4.68
N ALA A 36 -17.66 0.82 -3.60
CA ALA A 36 -17.16 -0.56 -3.53
C ALA A 36 -18.28 -1.59 -3.71
N GLY A 37 -19.45 -1.36 -3.10
CA GLY A 37 -20.60 -2.28 -3.23
C GLY A 37 -21.14 -2.45 -4.66
N GLN A 38 -20.94 -1.46 -5.53
CA GLN A 38 -21.42 -1.48 -6.92
C GLN A 38 -20.34 -1.90 -7.93
N ALA A 39 -19.09 -1.49 -7.71
CA ALA A 39 -17.97 -1.80 -8.61
C ALA A 39 -17.33 -3.16 -8.36
N GLY A 40 -17.52 -3.75 -7.17
CA GLY A 40 -16.78 -4.94 -6.74
C GLY A 40 -16.92 -6.15 -7.66
N ARG A 41 -18.11 -6.45 -8.19
CA ARG A 41 -18.32 -7.63 -9.04
C ARG A 41 -17.61 -7.52 -10.39
N ALA A 42 -17.89 -6.46 -11.15
CA ALA A 42 -17.28 -6.26 -12.47
C ALA A 42 -15.74 -6.12 -12.41
N VAL A 43 -15.21 -5.58 -11.32
CA VAL A 43 -13.77 -5.50 -11.09
C VAL A 43 -13.18 -6.88 -10.79
N GLN A 44 -13.84 -7.70 -9.97
CA GLN A 44 -13.39 -9.07 -9.69
C GLN A 44 -13.30 -9.90 -10.97
N ASP A 45 -14.36 -9.91 -11.78
CA ASP A 45 -14.39 -10.69 -13.03
C ASP A 45 -13.22 -10.31 -13.96
N LYS A 46 -12.99 -9.00 -14.13
CA LYS A 46 -11.90 -8.50 -14.97
C LYS A 46 -10.51 -8.80 -14.41
N ILE A 47 -10.36 -8.87 -13.08
CA ILE A 47 -9.08 -9.24 -12.47
C ILE A 47 -8.85 -10.74 -12.63
N ASP A 48 -9.88 -11.58 -12.44
CA ASP A 48 -9.78 -13.02 -12.66
C ASP A 48 -9.36 -13.34 -14.10
N GLU A 49 -9.95 -12.67 -15.09
CA GLU A 49 -9.57 -12.80 -16.51
C GLU A 49 -8.11 -12.38 -16.77
N ASN A 50 -7.60 -11.38 -16.05
CA ASN A 50 -6.26 -10.83 -16.27
C ASN A 50 -5.21 -11.35 -15.28
N ARG A 51 -5.56 -12.31 -14.42
CA ARG A 51 -4.66 -12.80 -13.36
C ARG A 51 -3.38 -13.41 -13.91
N GLY A 52 -3.47 -14.14 -15.02
CA GLY A 52 -2.31 -14.73 -15.69
C GLY A 52 -1.33 -13.66 -16.15
N ALA A 53 -1.82 -12.64 -16.86
CA ALA A 53 -1.01 -11.52 -17.30
C ALA A 53 -0.42 -10.71 -16.14
N ALA A 54 -1.13 -10.59 -15.02
CA ALA A 54 -0.60 -9.98 -13.81
C ALA A 54 0.53 -10.82 -13.20
N ALA A 55 0.35 -12.14 -13.10
CA ALA A 55 1.38 -13.07 -12.63
C ALA A 55 2.64 -13.01 -13.51
N ASP A 56 2.49 -12.98 -14.84
CA ASP A 56 3.62 -12.88 -15.77
C ASP A 56 4.42 -11.57 -15.58
N LYS A 57 3.71 -10.45 -15.34
CA LYS A 57 4.35 -9.17 -15.02
C LYS A 57 5.11 -9.22 -13.70
N LEU A 58 4.51 -9.79 -12.67
CA LEU A 58 5.17 -9.96 -11.36
C LEU A 58 6.43 -10.82 -11.50
N GLN A 59 6.34 -11.94 -12.23
CA GLN A 59 7.49 -12.79 -12.50
C GLN A 59 8.60 -12.05 -13.26
N SER A 60 8.24 -11.18 -14.22
CA SER A 60 9.21 -10.34 -14.94
C SER A 60 9.91 -9.33 -14.01
N VAL A 61 9.17 -8.75 -13.07
CA VAL A 61 9.71 -7.86 -12.05
C VAL A 61 10.66 -8.62 -11.13
N ALA A 62 10.27 -9.80 -10.64
CA ALA A 62 11.14 -10.65 -9.81
C ALA A 62 12.45 -10.97 -10.54
N ALA A 63 12.38 -11.41 -11.81
CA ALA A 63 13.56 -11.70 -12.62
C ALA A 63 14.46 -10.46 -12.80
N THR A 64 13.86 -9.28 -13.02
CA THR A 64 14.60 -8.03 -13.14
C THR A 64 15.29 -7.63 -11.84
N LEU A 65 14.62 -7.80 -10.70
CA LEU A 65 15.18 -7.54 -9.38
C LEU A 65 16.33 -8.50 -9.09
N GLN A 66 16.16 -9.78 -9.41
CA GLN A 66 17.18 -10.81 -9.24
C GLN A 66 18.43 -10.50 -10.09
N GLU A 67 18.23 -10.12 -11.36
CA GLU A 67 19.33 -9.77 -12.27
C GLU A 67 20.09 -8.52 -11.81
N LYS A 68 19.36 -7.53 -11.28
CA LYS A 68 19.96 -6.25 -10.88
C LYS A 68 20.45 -6.24 -9.44
N ALA A 69 20.09 -7.22 -8.61
CA ALA A 69 20.40 -7.26 -7.18
C ALA A 69 21.88 -7.03 -6.89
N ASP A 70 22.78 -7.70 -7.61
CA ASP A 70 24.23 -7.58 -7.44
C ASP A 70 24.80 -6.24 -7.95
N SER A 71 24.05 -5.53 -8.78
CA SER A 71 24.43 -4.23 -9.33
C SER A 71 23.88 -3.05 -8.53
N LEU A 72 23.11 -3.29 -7.46
CA LEU A 72 22.54 -2.22 -6.66
C LEU A 72 23.62 -1.51 -5.82
N PRO A 73 23.59 -0.16 -5.76
CA PRO A 73 24.43 0.57 -4.83
C PRO A 73 23.99 0.26 -3.38
N GLY A 74 24.95 -0.01 -2.50
CA GLY A 74 24.68 -0.32 -1.08
C GLY A 74 25.21 -1.67 -0.61
N GLY A 75 25.91 -2.41 -1.49
CA GLY A 75 26.66 -3.62 -1.13
C GLY A 75 25.79 -4.83 -0.81
N GLU A 76 26.41 -5.84 -0.22
CA GLU A 76 25.83 -7.18 -0.03
C GLU A 76 24.50 -7.18 0.75
N LYS A 77 24.33 -6.26 1.71
CA LYS A 77 23.07 -6.11 2.45
C LYS A 77 21.91 -5.69 1.54
N VAL A 78 22.15 -4.77 0.62
CA VAL A 78 21.13 -4.30 -0.32
C VAL A 78 20.85 -5.35 -1.39
N ALA A 79 21.89 -6.02 -1.90
CA ALA A 79 21.75 -7.15 -2.81
C ALA A 79 20.89 -8.27 -2.18
N SER A 80 21.18 -8.65 -0.93
CA SER A 80 20.39 -9.65 -0.20
C SER A 80 18.94 -9.22 -0.01
N LEU A 81 18.67 -7.95 0.28
CA LEU A 81 17.31 -7.43 0.37
C LEU A 81 16.59 -7.48 -0.99
N ALA A 82 17.28 -7.18 -2.08
CA ALA A 82 16.73 -7.26 -3.43
C ALA A 82 16.39 -8.70 -3.83
N HIS A 83 17.25 -9.67 -3.49
CA HIS A 83 16.96 -11.11 -3.67
C HIS A 83 15.73 -11.54 -2.86
N ASN A 84 15.67 -11.21 -1.57
CA ASN A 84 14.51 -11.51 -0.73
C ASN A 84 13.22 -10.86 -1.27
N ALA A 85 13.32 -9.68 -1.88
CA ALA A 85 12.19 -9.03 -2.52
C ALA A 85 11.78 -9.78 -3.80
N ALA A 86 12.74 -10.20 -4.64
CA ALA A 86 12.48 -10.99 -5.83
C ALA A 86 11.75 -12.30 -5.48
N ASP A 87 12.24 -13.05 -4.49
CA ASP A 87 11.62 -14.30 -4.03
C ASP A 87 10.17 -14.10 -3.59
N LYS A 88 9.89 -13.00 -2.86
CA LYS A 88 8.53 -12.66 -2.42
C LYS A 88 7.62 -12.28 -3.59
N VAL A 89 8.15 -11.56 -4.57
CA VAL A 89 7.39 -11.18 -5.77
C VAL A 89 7.08 -12.42 -6.61
N GLU A 90 8.02 -13.36 -6.74
CA GLU A 90 7.81 -14.62 -7.43
C GLU A 90 6.75 -15.49 -6.73
N ALA A 91 6.83 -15.65 -5.41
CA ALA A 91 5.81 -16.36 -4.64
C ALA A 91 4.43 -15.71 -4.81
N THR A 92 4.38 -14.38 -4.89
CA THR A 92 3.12 -13.64 -5.15
C THR A 92 2.61 -13.91 -6.57
N ALA A 93 3.49 -13.96 -7.58
CA ALA A 93 3.12 -14.28 -8.95
C ALA A 93 2.48 -15.68 -9.06
N GLN A 94 3.07 -16.68 -8.37
CA GLN A 94 2.53 -18.03 -8.31
C GLN A 94 1.17 -18.05 -7.60
N TYR A 95 1.05 -17.39 -6.45
CA TYR A 95 -0.20 -17.30 -5.71
C TYR A 95 -1.34 -16.68 -6.55
N VAL A 96 -1.07 -15.57 -7.24
CA VAL A 96 -2.03 -14.88 -8.14
C VAL A 96 -2.43 -15.75 -9.34
N ARG A 97 -1.52 -16.60 -9.84
CA ARG A 97 -1.81 -17.51 -10.95
C ARG A 97 -2.74 -18.65 -10.52
N GLU A 98 -2.51 -19.19 -9.32
CA GLU A 98 -3.14 -20.42 -8.83
C GLU A 98 -4.47 -20.16 -8.11
N HIS A 99 -4.65 -18.98 -7.51
CA HIS A 99 -5.84 -18.65 -6.72
C HIS A 99 -6.77 -17.69 -7.48
N ASP A 100 -8.07 -17.98 -7.45
CA ASP A 100 -9.09 -17.06 -7.93
C ASP A 100 -9.21 -15.83 -7.00
N VAL A 101 -9.64 -14.70 -7.56
CA VAL A 101 -9.72 -13.42 -6.86
C VAL A 101 -10.56 -13.52 -5.59
N GLN A 102 -11.64 -14.30 -5.59
CA GLN A 102 -12.49 -14.47 -4.42
C GLN A 102 -11.74 -15.09 -3.23
N GLY A 103 -10.88 -16.10 -3.48
CA GLY A 103 -10.04 -16.71 -2.45
C GLY A 103 -9.00 -15.72 -1.92
N MET A 104 -8.34 -14.99 -2.83
CA MET A 104 -7.38 -13.95 -2.46
C MET A 104 -8.01 -12.84 -1.61
N MET A 105 -9.24 -12.44 -1.91
CA MET A 105 -9.96 -11.42 -1.14
C MET A 105 -10.30 -11.89 0.28
N ALA A 106 -10.65 -13.17 0.46
CA ALA A 106 -10.91 -13.74 1.79
C ALA A 106 -9.64 -13.78 2.65
N ASP A 107 -8.50 -14.13 2.04
CA ASP A 107 -7.20 -14.14 2.72
C ASP A 107 -6.75 -12.72 3.08
N LEU A 108 -6.94 -11.76 2.16
CA LEU A 108 -6.69 -10.34 2.41
C LEU A 108 -7.55 -9.80 3.56
N GLU A 109 -8.84 -10.14 3.60
CA GLU A 109 -9.74 -9.73 4.67
C GLU A 109 -9.27 -10.25 6.03
N THR A 110 -8.84 -11.51 6.08
CA THR A 110 -8.27 -12.14 7.27
C THR A 110 -6.99 -11.44 7.71
N LEU A 111 -6.10 -11.12 6.78
CA LEU A 111 -4.85 -10.42 7.07
C LEU A 111 -5.09 -9.00 7.60
N VAL A 112 -6.02 -8.25 6.99
CA VAL A 112 -6.37 -6.90 7.41
C VAL A 112 -6.97 -6.91 8.82
N ARG A 113 -7.88 -7.83 9.11
CA ARG A 113 -8.46 -7.99 10.45
C ARG A 113 -7.42 -8.38 11.50
N ARG A 114 -6.44 -9.20 11.12
CA ARG A 114 -5.38 -9.68 12.02
C ARG A 114 -4.31 -8.62 12.28
N HIS A 115 -4.02 -7.77 11.29
CA HIS A 115 -2.93 -6.79 11.33
C HIS A 115 -3.39 -5.40 10.86
N PRO A 116 -4.29 -4.73 11.60
CA PRO A 116 -4.91 -3.47 11.15
C PRO A 116 -3.87 -2.33 10.98
N ALA A 117 -2.92 -2.20 11.90
CA ALA A 117 -1.90 -1.14 11.83
C ALA A 117 -0.94 -1.31 10.64
N GLN A 118 -0.47 -2.53 10.39
CA GLN A 118 0.43 -2.82 9.26
C GLN A 118 -0.30 -2.63 7.92
N SER A 119 -1.57 -3.00 7.86
CA SER A 119 -2.41 -2.83 6.67
C SER A 119 -2.61 -1.36 6.32
N LEU A 120 -2.86 -0.50 7.32
CA LEU A 120 -2.96 0.94 7.11
C LEU A 120 -1.64 1.54 6.60
N ALA A 121 -0.50 1.12 7.17
CA ALA A 121 0.82 1.57 6.71
C ALA A 121 1.10 1.14 5.26
N ALA A 122 0.78 -0.10 4.89
CA ALA A 122 0.90 -0.60 3.53
C ALA A 122 -0.01 0.17 2.56
N ALA A 123 -1.26 0.41 2.94
CA ALA A 123 -2.21 1.20 2.13
C ALA A 123 -1.72 2.64 1.91
N ALA A 124 -1.17 3.28 2.95
CA ALA A 124 -0.59 4.62 2.84
C ALA A 124 0.62 4.63 1.90
N ALA A 125 1.51 3.64 1.99
CA ALA A 125 2.67 3.52 1.10
C ALA A 125 2.25 3.34 -0.36
N VAL A 126 1.30 2.43 -0.63
CA VAL A 126 0.76 2.21 -1.98
C VAL A 126 0.09 3.47 -2.51
N GLY A 127 -0.77 4.12 -1.70
CA GLY A 127 -1.45 5.36 -2.07
C GLY A 127 -0.48 6.50 -2.39
N PHE A 128 0.60 6.63 -1.60
CA PHE A 128 1.65 7.59 -1.87
C PHE A 128 2.39 7.31 -3.19
N LEU A 129 2.76 6.05 -3.45
CA LEU A 129 3.44 5.66 -4.69
C LEU A 129 2.56 5.94 -5.93
N LEU A 130 1.27 5.60 -5.85
CA LEU A 130 0.31 5.90 -6.92
C LEU A 130 0.14 7.41 -7.11
N GLY A 131 -0.04 8.18 -6.03
CA GLY A 131 -0.15 9.64 -6.11
C GLY A 131 1.11 10.31 -6.65
N ARG A 132 2.29 9.78 -6.29
CA ARG A 132 3.61 10.22 -6.80
C ARG A 132 3.73 9.97 -8.29
N ALA A 133 3.30 8.79 -8.78
CA ALA A 133 3.35 8.44 -10.20
C ALA A 133 2.41 9.30 -11.04
N LEU A 134 1.16 9.51 -10.57
CA LEU A 134 0.18 10.36 -11.26
C LEU A 134 0.59 11.83 -11.32
N ARG A 135 1.33 12.33 -10.33
CA ARG A 135 1.87 13.70 -10.32
C ARG A 135 3.10 13.87 -11.23
N SER A 136 3.72 12.78 -11.67
CA SER A 136 4.95 12.80 -12.45
C SER A 136 4.74 12.93 -13.96
N ASP A 137 3.50 13.00 -14.45
CA ASP A 137 3.18 13.05 -15.89
C ASP A 137 3.03 14.48 -16.48
N ASP A 138 3.25 15.55 -15.69
CA ASP A 138 3.09 16.95 -16.16
C ASP A 138 4.40 17.58 -16.73
N TRP A 139 5.32 16.78 -17.26
CA TRP A 139 6.43 17.32 -18.06
C TRP A 139 6.75 16.38 -19.21
N SER A 140 6.18 16.67 -20.38
CA SER A 140 6.71 16.31 -21.69
C SER A 140 6.23 17.34 -22.71
#